data_AF-A0A2W5X2B4-F1
#
_entry.id   AF-A0A2W5X2B4-F1
#
_cell.length_a   1.000
_cell.length_b   1.000
_cell.length_c   1.000
_cell.angle_alpha   90.00
_cell.angle_beta   90.00
_cell.angle_gamma   90.00
#
_symmetry.space_group_name_H-M   'P 1'
#
loop_
_entity.id
_entity.type
_entity.pdbx_description
1 polymer ?
#
loop_
_entity_poly.entity_id
_entity_poly.type
_entity_poly.pdbx_seq_one_letter_code
_entity_poly.pdbx_strand_id
1 'polypeptide(L)'
;MLNKVLFIHSGWRCSSTYIWHRFRVMPGVRAYYEPWHEQLARMTCDDLRAETPKNSGLRHPGGDEPYLKEFEPVLDPRGGVGRFDPSFALDRFWIEPEASDLAQQAYVEGLIDTARGLGETPVLACCRTLGRAGWLKRRFGGFHVVLVRDPVQQWLSFYSLRKRPRPTYFELCHYLLLSEMSGWGDVADRILGVGTPGSGTLAERLANVRRRFKRSPASLSFQAFLAVWLASHLKALPHADLVVDVDRLARDQAYAREVESAIARGCGLKPDFSDCRAPTPHGVAPPIAWRKAARSVVEAMGLHQAIVGPDAHPILFRKLAPAFAALPPSQAGPLARMGETLGGLAGGAALARLQARLKRA
;
A
#
# COMPACT_ATOMS: atom_id res chain seq x y z
N MET A 1 -1.90 -0.36 -32.03
CA MET A 1 -1.27 0.01 -30.75
C MET A 1 -1.22 -1.24 -29.89
N LEU A 2 -0.07 -1.64 -29.35
CA LEU A 2 0.00 -2.83 -28.49
C LEU A 2 -0.80 -2.56 -27.21
N ASN A 3 -1.87 -3.34 -26.96
CA ASN A 3 -2.64 -3.34 -25.71
C ASN A 3 -1.75 -3.85 -24.56
N LYS A 4 -0.92 -2.96 -24.01
CA LYS A 4 -0.06 -3.23 -22.86
C LYS A 4 -0.93 -3.38 -21.62
N VAL A 5 -0.65 -4.42 -20.84
CA VAL A 5 -1.27 -4.61 -19.53
C VAL A 5 -0.81 -3.51 -18.56
N LEU A 6 -1.72 -3.06 -17.70
CA LEU A 6 -1.43 -2.15 -16.59
C LEU A 6 -1.57 -2.90 -15.27
N PHE A 7 -0.54 -2.87 -14.44
CA PHE A 7 -0.57 -3.36 -13.07
C PHE A 7 -0.58 -2.19 -12.08
N ILE A 8 -1.50 -2.24 -11.11
CA ILE A 8 -1.58 -1.28 -10.01
C ILE A 8 -1.32 -2.04 -8.71
N HIS A 9 -0.13 -1.81 -8.16
CA HIS A 9 0.34 -2.40 -6.92
C HIS A 9 0.07 -1.46 -5.76
N SER A 10 -0.49 -2.00 -4.68
CA SER A 10 -0.83 -1.20 -3.50
C SER A 10 -0.73 -2.02 -2.23
N GLY A 11 -0.80 -1.37 -1.08
CA GLY A 11 -1.13 -2.03 0.18
C GLY A 11 -2.62 -1.87 0.49
N TRP A 12 -3.12 -2.66 1.44
CA TRP A 12 -4.51 -2.50 1.91
C TRP A 12 -4.77 -1.06 2.38
N ARG A 13 -5.95 -0.52 2.04
CA ARG A 13 -6.36 0.86 2.39
C ARG A 13 -5.45 1.96 1.81
N CYS A 14 -4.82 1.71 0.67
CA CYS A 14 -4.00 2.69 -0.08
C CYS A 14 -4.76 3.33 -1.25
N SER A 15 -6.06 3.58 -1.10
CA SER A 15 -6.96 4.14 -2.14
C SER A 15 -6.97 3.41 -3.49
N SER A 16 -6.53 2.15 -3.52
CA SER A 16 -6.50 1.32 -4.73
C SER A 16 -7.86 1.19 -5.39
N THR A 17 -8.94 1.09 -4.61
CA THR A 17 -10.31 1.01 -5.14
C THR A 17 -10.72 2.26 -5.90
N TYR A 18 -10.35 3.46 -5.42
CA TYR A 18 -10.64 4.69 -6.16
C TYR A 18 -9.88 4.70 -7.49
N ILE A 19 -8.57 4.42 -7.46
CA ILE A 19 -7.74 4.43 -8.67
C ILE A 19 -8.21 3.37 -9.67
N TRP A 20 -8.48 2.14 -9.21
CA TRP A 20 -9.07 1.07 -10.02
C TRP A 20 -10.38 1.52 -10.68
N HIS A 21 -11.28 2.14 -9.93
CA HIS A 21 -12.57 2.60 -10.46
C HIS A 21 -12.39 3.61 -11.59
N ARG A 22 -11.37 4.49 -11.54
CA ARG A 22 -11.08 5.44 -12.63
C ARG A 22 -10.69 4.75 -13.94
N PHE A 23 -10.12 3.54 -13.88
CA PHE A 23 -9.90 2.71 -15.07
C PHE A 23 -11.14 1.92 -15.47
N ARG A 24 -11.89 1.41 -14.48
CA ARG A 24 -13.11 0.62 -14.71
C ARG A 24 -14.14 1.36 -15.57
N VAL A 25 -14.30 2.65 -15.36
CA VAL A 25 -15.28 3.48 -16.10
C VAL A 25 -14.82 3.85 -17.51
N MET A 26 -13.60 3.49 -17.91
CA MET A 26 -13.07 3.82 -19.23
C MET A 26 -13.57 2.82 -20.29
N PRO A 27 -14.02 3.30 -21.47
CA PRO A 27 -14.34 2.42 -22.59
C PRO A 27 -13.11 1.61 -23.03
N GLY A 28 -13.33 0.34 -23.40
CA GLY A 28 -12.26 -0.54 -23.89
C GLY A 28 -11.25 -0.97 -22.83
N VAL A 29 -11.60 -0.88 -21.54
CA VAL A 29 -10.77 -1.32 -20.42
C VAL A 29 -11.48 -2.42 -19.65
N ARG A 30 -10.75 -3.50 -19.36
CA ARG A 30 -11.17 -4.52 -18.38
C ARG A 30 -10.34 -4.38 -17.12
N ALA A 31 -10.94 -3.79 -16.10
CA ALA A 31 -10.27 -3.53 -14.82
C ALA A 31 -10.60 -4.63 -13.79
N TYR A 32 -9.71 -5.60 -13.62
CA TYR A 32 -9.83 -6.63 -12.59
C TYR A 32 -9.54 -6.06 -11.20
N TYR A 33 -10.53 -6.14 -10.31
CA TYR A 33 -10.41 -5.75 -8.91
C TYR A 33 -9.90 -6.90 -8.04
N GLU A 34 -8.78 -6.68 -7.36
CA GLU A 34 -8.17 -7.64 -6.43
C GLU A 34 -8.04 -9.08 -6.99
N PRO A 35 -7.39 -9.29 -8.17
CA PRO A 35 -7.19 -10.62 -8.78
C PRO A 35 -6.38 -11.64 -7.95
N TRP A 36 -5.96 -11.28 -6.74
CA TRP A 36 -5.34 -12.19 -5.78
C TRP A 36 -6.16 -12.38 -4.51
N HIS A 37 -7.45 -12.03 -4.52
CA HIS A 37 -8.31 -12.23 -3.36
C HIS A 37 -8.71 -13.70 -3.22
N GLU A 38 -8.58 -14.27 -2.02
CA GLU A 38 -8.86 -15.69 -1.77
C GLU A 38 -10.32 -16.10 -2.07
N GLN A 39 -11.25 -15.14 -2.09
CA GLN A 39 -12.66 -15.37 -2.44
C GLN A 39 -12.85 -15.87 -3.88
N LEU A 40 -11.90 -15.53 -4.77
CA LEU A 40 -11.95 -15.96 -6.17
C LEU A 40 -11.85 -17.48 -6.32
N ALA A 41 -11.40 -18.22 -5.31
CA ALA A 41 -11.35 -19.68 -5.34
C ALA A 41 -12.72 -20.36 -5.26
N ARG A 42 -13.75 -19.66 -4.78
CA ARG A 42 -15.08 -20.25 -4.53
C ARG A 42 -16.24 -19.43 -5.06
N MET A 43 -15.94 -18.30 -5.70
CA MET A 43 -16.93 -17.36 -6.21
C MET A 43 -17.87 -18.04 -7.20
N THR A 44 -19.18 -17.80 -7.08
CA THR A 44 -20.20 -18.26 -8.03
C THR A 44 -20.74 -17.11 -8.88
N CYS A 45 -21.54 -17.42 -9.91
CA CYS A 45 -22.25 -16.39 -10.69
C CYS A 45 -23.20 -15.55 -9.81
N ASP A 46 -23.75 -16.15 -8.76
CA ASP A 46 -24.65 -15.44 -7.84
C ASP A 46 -23.86 -14.51 -6.91
N ASP A 47 -22.71 -14.95 -6.39
CA ASP A 47 -21.80 -14.10 -5.60
C ASP A 47 -21.33 -12.89 -6.42
N LEU A 48 -20.99 -13.12 -7.70
CA LEU A 48 -20.59 -12.09 -8.65
C LEU A 48 -21.64 -10.98 -8.80
N ARG A 49 -22.92 -11.31 -8.71
CA ARG A 49 -24.03 -10.34 -8.83
C ARG A 49 -24.37 -9.66 -7.51
N ALA A 50 -23.99 -10.28 -6.39
CA ALA A 50 -24.38 -9.84 -5.06
C ALA A 50 -23.46 -8.74 -4.48
N GLU A 51 -22.13 -8.80 -4.69
CA GLU A 51 -21.20 -7.88 -4.02
C GLU A 51 -21.02 -6.54 -4.75
N THR A 52 -21.59 -5.47 -4.20
CA THR A 52 -21.55 -4.11 -4.78
C THR A 52 -20.87 -3.11 -3.85
N PRO A 53 -20.41 -1.95 -4.35
CA PRO A 53 -19.87 -0.89 -3.52
C PRO A 53 -20.77 -0.42 -2.38
N LYS A 54 -22.07 -0.44 -2.62
CA LYS A 54 -23.10 -0.04 -1.66
C LYS A 54 -23.23 -1.02 -0.48
N ASN A 55 -23.03 -2.32 -0.68
CA ASN A 55 -23.27 -3.34 0.35
C ASN A 55 -22.00 -3.93 0.99
N SER A 56 -20.80 -3.55 0.53
CA SER A 56 -19.54 -4.07 1.10
C SER A 56 -19.19 -3.53 2.49
N GLY A 57 -19.77 -2.39 2.89
CA GLY A 57 -19.44 -1.72 4.15
C GLY A 57 -18.04 -1.07 4.19
N LEU A 58 -17.30 -1.03 3.06
CA LEU A 58 -15.91 -0.55 2.98
C LEU A 58 -15.74 0.89 2.51
N ARG A 59 -16.85 1.62 2.27
CA ARG A 59 -16.90 3.02 1.78
C ARG A 59 -16.21 3.21 0.42
N HIS A 60 -16.41 2.29 -0.50
CA HIS A 60 -15.81 2.34 -1.84
C HIS A 60 -16.73 3.06 -2.85
N PRO A 61 -16.17 3.67 -3.91
CA PRO A 61 -16.95 4.22 -5.03
C PRO A 61 -17.51 3.12 -5.95
N GLY A 62 -18.56 3.43 -6.74
CA GLY A 62 -19.03 2.56 -7.84
C GLY A 62 -20.50 2.11 -7.81
N GLY A 63 -21.32 2.68 -6.92
CA GLY A 63 -22.78 2.49 -6.96
C GLY A 63 -23.24 1.04 -6.75
N ASP A 64 -24.12 0.57 -7.64
CA ASP A 64 -24.75 -0.76 -7.58
C ASP A 64 -24.05 -1.78 -8.50
N GLU A 65 -22.99 -1.40 -9.22
CA GLU A 65 -22.31 -2.32 -10.13
C GLU A 65 -21.39 -3.29 -9.37
N PRO A 66 -21.55 -4.62 -9.53
CA PRO A 66 -20.81 -5.58 -8.70
C PRO A 66 -19.31 -5.53 -8.94
N TYR A 67 -18.48 -5.53 -7.88
CA TYR A 67 -17.02 -5.31 -7.98
C TYR A 67 -16.27 -6.25 -8.90
N LEU A 68 -16.77 -7.47 -8.99
CA LEU A 68 -16.06 -8.59 -9.57
C LEU A 68 -16.61 -8.98 -10.94
N LYS A 69 -17.55 -8.20 -11.52
CA LYS A 69 -18.17 -8.50 -12.83
C LYS A 69 -17.12 -8.80 -13.91
N GLU A 70 -15.94 -8.19 -13.81
CA GLU A 70 -14.87 -8.37 -14.79
C GLU A 70 -14.36 -9.82 -14.86
N PHE A 71 -14.59 -10.63 -13.83
CA PHE A 71 -14.27 -12.06 -13.76
C PHE A 71 -15.34 -12.98 -14.37
N GLU A 72 -16.52 -12.48 -14.75
CA GLU A 72 -17.60 -13.31 -15.33
C GLU A 72 -17.12 -14.18 -16.51
N PRO A 73 -16.32 -13.67 -17.48
CA PRO A 73 -15.86 -14.49 -18.61
C PRO A 73 -14.85 -15.60 -18.25
N VAL A 74 -14.28 -15.56 -17.04
CA VAL A 74 -13.24 -16.49 -16.57
C VAL A 74 -13.71 -17.34 -15.39
N LEU A 75 -15.01 -17.31 -15.08
CA LEU A 75 -15.57 -18.14 -14.02
C LEU A 75 -15.75 -19.60 -14.48
N ASP A 76 -15.34 -20.56 -13.65
CA ASP A 76 -15.68 -21.98 -13.87
C ASP A 76 -17.18 -22.18 -13.51
N PRO A 77 -17.97 -22.87 -14.35
CA PRO A 77 -19.37 -23.18 -14.04
C PRO A 77 -19.60 -23.90 -12.71
N ARG A 78 -18.58 -24.60 -12.18
CA ARG A 78 -18.59 -25.28 -10.87
C ARG A 78 -18.20 -24.36 -9.71
N GLY A 79 -17.89 -23.10 -9.99
CA GLY A 79 -17.44 -22.10 -9.03
C GLY A 79 -15.92 -21.88 -9.07
N GLY A 80 -15.53 -20.67 -8.69
CA GLY A 80 -14.17 -20.17 -8.71
C GLY A 80 -13.77 -19.55 -10.05
N VAL A 81 -12.76 -18.69 -10.04
CA VAL A 81 -12.12 -18.18 -11.25
C VAL A 81 -11.16 -19.26 -11.77
N GLY A 82 -11.22 -19.53 -13.07
CA GLY A 82 -10.39 -20.53 -13.73
C GLY A 82 -8.91 -20.37 -13.40
N ARG A 83 -8.25 -21.48 -13.04
CA ARG A 83 -6.83 -21.57 -12.67
C ARG A 83 -6.43 -20.79 -11.40
N PHE A 84 -7.36 -20.15 -10.70
CA PHE A 84 -7.04 -19.49 -9.44
C PHE A 84 -6.76 -20.52 -8.34
N ASP A 85 -5.58 -20.41 -7.71
CA ASP A 85 -5.21 -21.20 -6.55
C ASP A 85 -5.25 -20.30 -5.29
N PRO A 86 -5.90 -20.72 -4.19
CA PRO A 86 -5.95 -19.94 -2.94
C PRO A 86 -4.58 -19.52 -2.39
N SER A 87 -3.53 -20.31 -2.65
CA SER A 87 -2.15 -20.00 -2.24
C SER A 87 -1.61 -18.73 -2.90
N PHE A 88 -2.17 -18.31 -4.04
CA PHE A 88 -1.80 -17.05 -4.68
C PHE A 88 -2.08 -15.85 -3.77
N ALA A 89 -3.08 -15.91 -2.88
CA ALA A 89 -3.50 -14.77 -2.08
C ALA A 89 -2.38 -14.27 -1.16
N LEU A 90 -1.90 -15.10 -0.23
CA LEU A 90 -0.89 -14.71 0.77
C LEU A 90 0.33 -15.64 0.83
N ASP A 91 0.16 -16.95 0.59
CA ASP A 91 1.25 -17.94 0.73
C ASP A 91 2.37 -17.68 -0.27
N ARG A 92 1.99 -17.24 -1.47
CA ARG A 92 2.88 -16.92 -2.57
C ARG A 92 2.96 -15.41 -2.78
N PHE A 93 2.94 -14.65 -1.68
CA PHE A 93 3.04 -13.19 -1.70
C PHE A 93 4.43 -12.68 -2.07
N TRP A 94 5.45 -13.31 -1.52
CA TRP A 94 6.85 -12.97 -1.74
C TRP A 94 7.42 -13.84 -2.87
N ILE A 95 7.52 -13.28 -4.07
CA ILE A 95 8.08 -14.00 -5.23
C ILE A 95 9.24 -13.17 -5.80
N GLU A 96 10.41 -13.80 -5.91
CA GLU A 96 11.57 -13.21 -6.56
C GLU A 96 11.35 -13.07 -8.07
N PRO A 97 11.88 -12.01 -8.71
CA PRO A 97 11.67 -11.79 -10.14
C PRO A 97 12.05 -12.99 -11.01
N GLU A 98 13.08 -13.73 -10.61
CA GLU A 98 13.62 -14.89 -11.31
C GLU A 98 12.86 -16.19 -11.01
N ALA A 99 12.10 -16.26 -9.91
CA ALA A 99 11.46 -17.47 -9.45
C ALA A 99 10.41 -18.00 -10.45
N SER A 100 10.34 -19.33 -10.57
CA SER A 100 9.32 -20.00 -11.37
C SER A 100 8.01 -20.14 -10.58
N ASP A 101 6.91 -19.76 -11.20
CA ASP A 101 5.56 -20.00 -10.70
C ASP A 101 4.61 -20.18 -11.88
N LEU A 102 4.66 -21.36 -12.50
CA LEU A 102 3.88 -21.64 -13.70
C LEU A 102 2.37 -21.59 -13.46
N ALA A 103 1.90 -22.00 -12.28
CA ALA A 103 0.49 -21.98 -11.94
C ALA A 103 -0.06 -20.54 -11.88
N GLN A 104 0.65 -19.66 -11.16
CA GLN A 104 0.23 -18.26 -11.06
C GLN A 104 0.46 -17.52 -12.38
N GLN A 105 1.50 -17.87 -13.12
CA GLN A 105 1.73 -17.31 -14.45
C GLN A 105 0.53 -17.62 -15.36
N ALA A 106 0.16 -18.89 -15.47
CA ALA A 106 -0.95 -19.34 -16.30
C ALA A 106 -2.30 -18.72 -15.89
N TYR A 107 -2.51 -18.44 -14.60
CA TYR A 107 -3.67 -17.72 -14.10
C TYR A 107 -3.70 -16.26 -14.62
N VAL A 108 -2.60 -15.53 -14.46
CA VAL A 108 -2.51 -14.12 -14.88
C VAL A 108 -2.57 -13.99 -16.41
N GLU A 109 -1.92 -14.90 -17.15
CA GLU A 109 -2.04 -14.98 -18.62
C GLU A 109 -3.49 -15.14 -19.04
N GLY A 110 -4.24 -16.04 -18.38
CA GLY A 110 -5.66 -16.24 -18.64
C GLY A 110 -6.47 -14.95 -18.51
N LEU A 111 -6.27 -14.16 -17.43
CA LEU A 111 -6.96 -12.88 -17.26
C LEU A 111 -6.60 -11.87 -18.36
N ILE A 112 -5.31 -11.77 -18.69
CA ILE A 112 -4.81 -10.84 -19.71
C ILE A 112 -5.35 -11.21 -21.10
N ASP A 113 -5.33 -12.49 -21.44
CA ASP A 113 -5.75 -12.99 -22.75
C ASP A 113 -7.26 -12.91 -22.91
N THR A 114 -8.04 -13.15 -21.84
CA THR A 114 -9.49 -12.93 -21.87
C THR A 114 -9.83 -11.46 -22.14
N ALA A 115 -9.21 -10.51 -21.44
CA ALA A 115 -9.43 -9.09 -21.71
C ALA A 115 -9.07 -8.71 -23.17
N ARG A 116 -7.94 -9.21 -23.67
CA ARG A 116 -7.50 -8.95 -25.04
C ARG A 116 -8.41 -9.58 -26.09
N GLY A 117 -8.89 -10.80 -25.84
CA GLY A 117 -9.84 -11.49 -26.71
C GLY A 117 -11.18 -10.75 -26.84
N LEU A 118 -11.56 -9.98 -25.81
CA LEU A 118 -12.71 -9.07 -25.83
C LEU A 118 -12.40 -7.69 -26.42
N GLY A 119 -11.19 -7.47 -26.94
CA GLY A 119 -10.76 -6.19 -27.50
C GLY A 119 -10.45 -5.12 -26.46
N GLU A 120 -10.32 -5.49 -25.18
CA GLU A 120 -10.11 -4.57 -24.07
C GLU A 120 -8.65 -4.52 -23.60
N THR A 121 -8.27 -3.43 -22.94
CA THR A 121 -6.97 -3.29 -22.28
C THR A 121 -7.06 -3.84 -20.85
N PRO A 122 -6.24 -4.84 -20.49
CA PRO A 122 -6.25 -5.40 -19.14
C PRO A 122 -5.62 -4.45 -18.12
N VAL A 123 -6.34 -4.17 -17.04
CA VAL A 123 -5.87 -3.44 -15.87
C VAL A 123 -6.06 -4.32 -14.63
N LEU A 124 -4.98 -4.65 -13.92
CA LEU A 124 -5.02 -5.50 -12.72
C LEU A 124 -4.62 -4.67 -11.51
N ALA A 125 -5.59 -4.39 -10.62
CA ALA A 125 -5.37 -3.59 -9.42
C ALA A 125 -5.52 -4.44 -8.16
N CYS A 126 -4.45 -4.55 -7.36
CA CYS A 126 -4.46 -5.44 -6.20
C CYS A 126 -3.58 -4.96 -5.06
N CYS A 127 -4.05 -5.16 -3.83
CA CYS A 127 -3.28 -4.88 -2.61
C CYS A 127 -2.35 -6.02 -2.17
N ARG A 128 -2.31 -7.14 -2.91
CA ARG A 128 -1.51 -8.34 -2.60
C ARG A 128 -0.32 -8.57 -3.55
N THR A 129 0.02 -7.57 -4.37
CA THR A 129 1.00 -7.74 -5.45
C THR A 129 2.32 -7.00 -5.24
N LEU A 130 2.46 -6.16 -4.20
CA LEU A 130 3.72 -5.46 -3.92
C LEU A 130 4.90 -6.44 -3.74
N GLY A 131 4.70 -7.52 -3.00
CA GLY A 131 5.72 -8.56 -2.77
C GLY A 131 6.14 -9.37 -4.01
N ARG A 132 5.47 -9.17 -5.15
CA ARG A 132 5.74 -9.87 -6.42
C ARG A 132 5.73 -8.94 -7.63
N ALA A 133 5.86 -7.63 -7.43
CA ALA A 133 5.80 -6.65 -8.52
C ALA A 133 6.91 -6.89 -9.57
N GLY A 134 8.14 -7.19 -9.13
CA GLY A 134 9.25 -7.54 -10.03
C GLY A 134 9.02 -8.82 -10.83
N TRP A 135 8.44 -9.85 -10.19
CA TRP A 135 8.02 -11.08 -10.88
C TRP A 135 6.98 -10.77 -11.95
N LEU A 136 5.91 -10.04 -11.61
CA LEU A 136 4.89 -9.64 -12.59
C LEU A 136 5.49 -8.85 -13.76
N LYS A 137 6.36 -7.87 -13.49
CA LYS A 137 7.03 -7.05 -14.51
C LYS A 137 7.86 -7.91 -15.46
N ARG A 138 8.62 -8.87 -14.93
CA ARG A 138 9.50 -9.72 -15.72
C ARG A 138 8.72 -10.70 -16.61
N ARG A 139 7.56 -11.18 -16.17
CA ARG A 139 6.76 -12.17 -16.93
C ARG A 139 5.80 -11.52 -17.92
N PHE A 140 5.18 -10.40 -17.56
CA PHE A 140 4.09 -9.81 -18.34
C PHE A 140 4.46 -8.48 -19.01
N GLY A 141 5.61 -7.91 -18.68
CA GLY A 141 5.96 -6.56 -19.10
C GLY A 141 4.86 -5.58 -18.70
N GLY A 142 4.50 -4.66 -19.60
CA GLY A 142 3.43 -3.69 -19.33
C GLY A 142 3.88 -2.51 -18.49
N PHE A 143 2.91 -1.76 -17.98
CA PHE A 143 3.12 -0.56 -17.16
C PHE A 143 2.74 -0.83 -15.71
N HIS A 144 3.61 -0.49 -14.76
CA HIS A 144 3.51 -0.84 -13.36
C HIS A 144 3.46 0.42 -12.50
N VAL A 145 2.33 0.60 -11.84
CA VAL A 145 2.07 1.71 -10.93
C VAL A 145 2.15 1.21 -9.49
N VAL A 146 2.98 1.84 -8.66
CA VAL A 146 3.06 1.58 -7.21
C VAL A 146 2.39 2.72 -6.45
N LEU A 147 1.40 2.39 -5.63
CA LEU A 147 0.67 3.34 -4.79
C LEU A 147 1.27 3.39 -3.39
N VAL A 148 1.66 4.59 -2.96
CA VAL A 148 2.21 4.84 -1.61
C VAL A 148 1.32 5.82 -0.86
N ARG A 149 0.92 5.44 0.35
CA ARG A 149 0.17 6.28 1.30
C ARG A 149 0.98 6.47 2.57
N ASP A 150 0.71 7.57 3.28
CA ASP A 150 1.19 7.81 4.62
C ASP A 150 0.93 6.57 5.51
N PRO A 151 1.98 5.93 6.06
CA PRO A 151 1.83 4.65 6.74
C PRO A 151 0.97 4.79 8.00
N VAL A 152 1.01 5.94 8.68
CA VAL A 152 0.20 6.17 9.88
C VAL A 152 -1.28 6.27 9.52
N GLN A 153 -1.63 7.07 8.52
CA GLN A 153 -3.01 7.22 8.05
C GLN A 153 -3.54 5.94 7.41
N GLN A 154 -2.70 5.20 6.70
CA GLN A 154 -3.05 3.90 6.13
C GLN A 154 -3.39 2.88 7.23
N TRP A 155 -2.53 2.78 8.26
CA TRP A 155 -2.79 1.93 9.42
C TRP A 155 -4.06 2.34 10.16
N LEU A 156 -4.21 3.63 10.47
CA LEU A 156 -5.42 4.16 11.13
C LEU A 156 -6.68 3.82 10.34
N SER A 157 -6.60 3.78 9.01
CA SER A 157 -7.75 3.50 8.14
C SER A 157 -8.35 2.11 8.32
N PHE A 158 -7.54 1.08 8.51
CA PHE A 158 -8.08 -0.23 8.88
C PHE A 158 -8.22 -0.39 10.39
N TYR A 159 -7.33 0.19 11.19
CA TYR A 159 -7.39 0.06 12.64
C TYR A 159 -8.69 0.63 13.22
N SER A 160 -9.20 1.74 12.66
CA SER A 160 -10.48 2.34 13.07
C SER A 160 -11.70 1.45 12.78
N LEU A 161 -11.56 0.38 11.99
CA LEU A 161 -12.65 -0.56 11.68
C LEU A 161 -12.77 -1.68 12.71
N ARG A 162 -11.89 -1.73 13.73
CA ARG A 162 -11.98 -2.71 14.81
C ARG A 162 -13.35 -2.61 15.51
N LYS A 163 -14.06 -3.74 15.58
CA LYS A 163 -15.31 -3.89 16.36
C LYS A 163 -15.02 -4.78 17.56
N ARG A 164 -15.14 -4.23 18.79
CA ARG A 164 -14.64 -4.87 20.03
C ARG A 164 -13.10 -5.07 19.94
N PRO A 165 -12.36 -5.54 20.97
CA PRO A 165 -10.90 -5.72 20.85
C PRO A 165 -10.61 -6.97 19.98
N ARG A 166 -10.93 -6.90 18.69
CA ARG A 166 -10.68 -7.93 17.69
C ARG A 166 -9.94 -7.27 16.52
N PRO A 167 -8.76 -7.79 16.13
CA PRO A 167 -8.04 -7.33 14.96
C PRO A 167 -8.93 -7.44 13.72
N THR A 168 -8.82 -6.44 12.85
CA THR A 168 -9.43 -6.46 11.53
C THR A 168 -8.77 -7.52 10.65
N TYR A 169 -9.45 -7.92 9.57
CA TYR A 169 -8.87 -8.82 8.57
C TYR A 169 -7.49 -8.31 8.07
N PHE A 170 -7.38 -7.01 7.82
CA PHE A 170 -6.12 -6.37 7.39
C PHE A 170 -4.99 -6.60 8.38
N GLU A 171 -5.25 -6.47 9.68
CA GLU A 171 -4.24 -6.73 10.72
C GLU A 171 -3.81 -8.19 10.75
N LEU A 172 -4.76 -9.11 10.57
CA LEU A 172 -4.45 -10.54 10.50
C LEU A 172 -3.54 -10.88 9.31
N CYS A 173 -3.79 -10.27 8.14
CA CYS A 173 -2.91 -10.42 6.98
C CYS A 173 -1.49 -9.91 7.26
N HIS A 174 -1.32 -8.76 7.93
CA HIS A 174 0.02 -8.25 8.25
C HIS A 174 0.75 -9.12 9.27
N TYR A 175 0.05 -9.64 10.28
CA TYR A 175 0.65 -10.60 11.21
C TYR A 175 1.11 -11.87 10.49
N LEU A 176 0.25 -12.44 9.62
CA LEU A 176 0.56 -13.63 8.83
C LEU A 176 1.73 -13.39 7.88
N LEU A 177 1.69 -12.32 7.09
CA LEU A 177 2.75 -12.00 6.14
C LEU A 177 4.09 -11.73 6.83
N LEU A 178 4.09 -11.02 7.96
CA LEU A 178 5.33 -10.79 8.72
C LEU A 178 5.91 -12.11 9.20
N SER A 179 5.06 -12.98 9.75
CA SER A 179 5.52 -14.25 10.29
C SER A 179 5.99 -15.27 9.24
N GLU A 180 5.58 -15.12 7.98
CA GLU A 180 5.96 -16.01 6.87
C GLU A 180 7.01 -15.37 5.94
N MET A 181 7.50 -14.18 6.26
CA MET A 181 8.45 -13.45 5.43
C MET A 181 9.85 -14.07 5.52
N SER A 182 10.27 -14.76 4.45
CA SER A 182 11.62 -15.34 4.37
C SER A 182 12.69 -14.26 4.54
N GLY A 183 13.76 -14.58 5.27
CA GLY A 183 14.86 -13.64 5.58
C GLY A 183 14.56 -12.64 6.70
N TRP A 184 13.35 -12.63 7.26
CA TRP A 184 12.94 -11.71 8.32
C TRP A 184 12.46 -12.42 9.59
N GLY A 185 12.85 -13.68 9.79
CA GLY A 185 12.46 -14.50 10.95
C GLY A 185 12.77 -13.82 12.29
N ASP A 186 14.01 -13.35 12.48
CA ASP A 186 14.42 -12.64 13.70
C ASP A 186 13.61 -11.37 13.96
N VAL A 187 13.20 -10.66 12.88
CA VAL A 187 12.36 -9.47 12.99
C VAL A 187 10.93 -9.85 13.36
N ALA A 188 10.40 -10.90 12.74
CA ALA A 188 9.08 -11.43 13.08
C ALA A 188 9.05 -11.88 14.55
N ASP A 189 10.08 -12.59 15.03
CA ASP A 189 10.19 -13.00 16.43
C ASP A 189 10.32 -11.80 17.37
N ARG A 190 11.12 -10.78 17.01
CA ARG A 190 11.28 -9.56 17.82
C ARG A 190 9.98 -8.77 17.94
N ILE A 191 9.21 -8.67 16.86
CA ILE A 191 7.97 -7.87 16.83
C ILE A 191 6.81 -8.67 17.40
N LEU A 192 6.56 -9.88 16.89
CA LEU A 192 5.41 -10.72 17.24
C LEU A 192 5.62 -11.51 18.54
N GLY A 193 6.87 -11.70 18.96
CA GLY A 193 7.24 -12.44 20.16
C GLY A 193 7.05 -13.96 20.05
N VAL A 194 6.80 -14.48 18.85
CA VAL A 194 6.56 -15.91 18.57
C VAL A 194 6.86 -16.27 17.12
N GLY A 195 7.27 -17.52 16.90
CA GLY A 195 7.51 -18.10 15.58
C GLY A 195 6.25 -18.30 14.72
N THR A 196 6.49 -18.77 13.50
CA THR A 196 5.57 -18.85 12.37
C THR A 196 4.18 -19.45 12.72
N PRO A 197 3.09 -18.89 12.19
CA PRO A 197 1.78 -19.53 12.24
C PRO A 197 1.89 -20.89 11.56
N GLY A 198 1.39 -21.90 12.25
CA GLY A 198 1.54 -23.30 11.84
C GLY A 198 0.94 -23.63 10.47
N SER A 199 1.14 -24.87 10.03
CA SER A 199 0.58 -25.39 8.78
C SER A 199 -0.96 -25.35 8.75
N GLY A 200 -1.51 -25.32 7.54
CA GLY A 200 -2.96 -25.39 7.30
C GLY A 200 -3.46 -24.42 6.24
N THR A 201 -4.77 -24.45 6.01
CA THR A 201 -5.45 -23.52 5.10
C THR A 201 -5.28 -22.08 5.57
N LEU A 202 -5.42 -21.12 4.64
CA LEU A 202 -5.36 -19.69 4.97
C LEU A 202 -6.38 -19.32 6.06
N ALA A 203 -7.59 -19.89 6.03
CA ALA A 203 -8.62 -19.64 7.02
C ALA A 203 -8.20 -20.10 8.43
N GLU A 204 -7.59 -21.28 8.55
CA GLU A 204 -7.08 -21.82 9.81
C GLU A 204 -5.94 -20.96 10.36
N ARG A 205 -4.98 -20.57 9.50
CA ARG A 205 -3.88 -19.69 9.88
C ARG A 205 -4.37 -18.33 10.36
N LEU A 206 -5.31 -17.70 9.63
CA LEU A 206 -5.92 -16.43 10.06
C LEU A 206 -6.68 -16.58 11.40
N ALA A 207 -7.35 -17.72 11.63
CA ALA A 207 -8.02 -17.99 12.90
C ALA A 207 -7.02 -18.16 14.06
N ASN A 208 -5.89 -18.81 13.83
CA ASN A 208 -4.81 -18.98 14.80
C ASN A 208 -4.18 -17.63 15.18
N VAL A 209 -3.79 -16.84 14.16
CA VAL A 209 -3.28 -15.47 14.33
C VAL A 209 -4.29 -14.60 15.08
N ARG A 210 -5.58 -14.69 14.75
CA ARG A 210 -6.64 -13.96 15.47
C ARG A 210 -6.72 -14.38 16.94
N ARG A 211 -6.69 -15.68 17.23
CA ARG A 211 -6.75 -16.20 18.61
C ARG A 211 -5.57 -15.68 19.44
N ARG A 212 -4.39 -15.62 18.83
CA ARG A 212 -3.14 -15.17 19.46
C ARG A 212 -3.15 -13.66 19.73
N PHE A 213 -3.45 -12.85 18.72
CA PHE A 213 -3.27 -11.40 18.79
C PHE A 213 -4.55 -10.61 19.09
N LYS A 214 -5.66 -11.28 19.44
CA LYS A 214 -6.95 -10.61 19.69
C LYS A 214 -6.85 -9.43 20.67
N ARG A 215 -6.03 -9.57 21.72
CA ARG A 215 -5.87 -8.57 22.79
C ARG A 215 -4.55 -7.81 22.73
N SER A 216 -3.81 -7.92 21.63
CA SER A 216 -2.53 -7.24 21.50
C SER A 216 -2.68 -5.73 21.46
N PRO A 217 -1.69 -4.97 21.99
CA PRO A 217 -1.70 -3.52 21.97
C PRO A 217 -1.66 -2.99 20.53
N ALA A 218 -2.15 -1.75 20.35
CA ALA A 218 -2.16 -1.06 19.06
C ALA A 218 -0.74 -0.94 18.45
N SER A 219 0.28 -0.81 19.29
CA SER A 219 1.68 -0.74 18.86
C SER A 219 2.13 -1.97 18.09
N LEU A 220 1.70 -3.17 18.51
CA LEU A 220 2.04 -4.42 17.82
C LEU A 220 1.45 -4.43 16.40
N SER A 221 0.18 -4.05 16.27
CA SER A 221 -0.51 -3.93 14.98
C SER A 221 0.23 -2.98 14.04
N PHE A 222 0.60 -1.79 14.54
CA PHE A 222 1.34 -0.81 13.76
C PHE A 222 2.73 -1.30 13.36
N GLN A 223 3.47 -1.94 14.28
CA GLN A 223 4.80 -2.48 13.98
C GLN A 223 4.75 -3.58 12.93
N ALA A 224 3.81 -4.52 13.06
CA ALA A 224 3.63 -5.59 12.08
C ALA A 224 3.23 -5.04 10.71
N PHE A 225 2.27 -4.11 10.68
CA PHE A 225 1.91 -3.37 9.47
C PHE A 225 3.12 -2.69 8.84
N LEU A 226 3.87 -1.91 9.62
CA LEU A 226 4.97 -1.10 9.09
C LEU A 226 6.11 -1.98 8.57
N ALA A 227 6.40 -3.11 9.22
CA ALA A 227 7.41 -4.06 8.75
C ALA A 227 7.04 -4.63 7.37
N VAL A 228 5.79 -5.12 7.22
CA VAL A 228 5.29 -5.60 5.93
C VAL A 228 5.21 -4.48 4.90
N TRP A 229 4.79 -3.27 5.29
CA TRP A 229 4.73 -2.10 4.42
C TRP A 229 6.11 -1.76 3.87
N LEU A 230 7.14 -1.71 4.73
CA LEU A 230 8.52 -1.42 4.34
C LEU A 230 9.07 -2.49 3.39
N ALA A 231 8.97 -3.76 3.77
CA ALA A 231 9.45 -4.86 2.94
C ALA A 231 8.76 -4.91 1.57
N SER A 232 7.45 -4.71 1.54
CA SER A 232 6.65 -4.71 0.32
C SER A 232 7.05 -3.58 -0.63
N HIS A 233 7.21 -2.35 -0.12
CA HIS A 233 7.55 -1.21 -0.96
C HIS A 233 9.02 -1.25 -1.41
N LEU A 234 9.95 -1.63 -0.54
CA LEU A 234 11.36 -1.80 -0.93
C LEU A 234 11.52 -2.85 -2.03
N LYS A 235 10.70 -3.91 -2.01
CA LYS A 235 10.66 -4.90 -3.09
C LYS A 235 10.00 -4.39 -4.37
N ALA A 236 8.95 -3.58 -4.28
CA ALA A 236 8.17 -3.15 -5.44
C ALA A 236 8.75 -1.93 -6.18
N LEU A 237 9.29 -0.95 -5.46
CA LEU A 237 9.71 0.34 -6.01
C LEU A 237 10.76 0.25 -7.13
N PRO A 238 11.78 -0.64 -7.06
CA PRO A 238 12.74 -0.80 -8.15
C PRO A 238 12.13 -1.24 -9.50
N HIS A 239 10.89 -1.76 -9.48
CA HIS A 239 10.20 -2.29 -10.66
C HIS A 239 9.02 -1.43 -11.10
N ALA A 240 8.80 -0.28 -10.45
CA ALA A 240 7.72 0.64 -10.78
C ALA A 240 8.11 1.52 -11.99
N ASP A 241 7.21 1.64 -12.96
CA ASP A 241 7.33 2.69 -14.00
C ASP A 241 6.79 4.03 -13.50
N LEU A 242 5.87 3.99 -12.52
CA LEU A 242 5.29 5.17 -11.90
C LEU A 242 5.01 4.91 -10.41
N VAL A 243 5.45 5.84 -9.57
CA VAL A 243 5.14 5.84 -8.13
C VAL A 243 4.17 6.97 -7.83
N VAL A 244 3.01 6.64 -7.28
CA VAL A 244 1.95 7.60 -6.97
C VAL A 244 1.87 7.82 -5.46
N ASP A 245 2.12 9.07 -5.04
CA ASP A 245 1.82 9.55 -3.69
C ASP A 245 0.32 9.81 -3.58
N VAL A 246 -0.40 8.87 -2.99
CA VAL A 246 -1.86 8.92 -2.89
C VAL A 246 -2.34 10.10 -2.03
N ASP A 247 -1.57 10.50 -1.03
CA ASP A 247 -1.93 11.65 -0.18
C ASP A 247 -1.80 12.97 -0.93
N ARG A 248 -0.82 13.07 -1.84
CA ARG A 248 -0.63 14.24 -2.71
C ARG A 248 -1.63 14.26 -3.85
N LEU A 249 -1.96 13.09 -4.44
CA LEU A 249 -2.91 12.95 -5.56
C LEU A 249 -4.24 13.66 -5.27
N ALA A 250 -4.71 13.56 -4.03
CA ALA A 250 -5.99 14.11 -3.64
C ALA A 250 -5.96 15.60 -3.22
N ARG A 251 -4.78 16.20 -3.08
CA ARG A 251 -4.59 17.56 -2.52
C ARG A 251 -3.93 18.53 -3.51
N ASP A 252 -3.24 18.00 -4.51
CA ASP A 252 -2.46 18.75 -5.48
C ASP A 252 -2.95 18.41 -6.90
N GLN A 253 -3.74 19.30 -7.48
CA GLN A 253 -4.33 19.11 -8.81
C GLN A 253 -3.28 19.18 -9.92
N ALA A 254 -2.16 19.89 -9.72
CA ALA A 254 -1.06 19.87 -10.68
C ALA A 254 -0.40 18.50 -10.69
N TYR A 255 -0.15 17.92 -9.50
CA TYR A 255 0.35 16.56 -9.37
C TYR A 255 -0.62 15.51 -9.94
N ALA A 256 -1.93 15.68 -9.76
CA ALA A 256 -2.91 14.80 -10.39
C ALA A 256 -2.77 14.77 -11.91
N ARG A 257 -2.68 15.94 -12.55
CA ARG A 257 -2.45 16.04 -14.01
C ARG A 257 -1.11 15.47 -14.46
N GLU A 258 -0.06 15.61 -13.65
CA GLU A 258 1.24 14.99 -13.90
C GLU A 258 1.12 13.45 -13.93
N VAL A 259 0.38 12.88 -12.97
CA VAL A 259 0.13 11.43 -12.85
C VAL A 259 -0.71 10.94 -14.04
N GLU A 260 -1.79 11.63 -14.40
CA GLU A 260 -2.61 11.32 -15.59
C GLU A 260 -1.76 11.31 -16.86
N SER A 261 -0.92 12.34 -17.03
CA SER A 261 -0.02 12.48 -18.18
C SER A 261 1.03 11.36 -18.22
N ALA A 262 1.54 10.94 -17.06
CA ALA A 262 2.50 9.84 -16.98
C ALA A 262 1.86 8.50 -17.37
N ILE A 263 0.63 8.22 -16.91
CA ILE A 263 -0.13 7.02 -17.29
C ILE A 263 -0.43 7.03 -18.79
N ALA A 264 -0.87 8.17 -19.33
CA ALA A 264 -1.14 8.33 -20.75
C ALA A 264 0.10 8.07 -21.62
N ARG A 265 1.27 8.58 -21.22
CA ARG A 265 2.54 8.30 -21.92
C ARG A 265 2.99 6.84 -21.77
N GLY A 266 2.76 6.24 -20.60
CA GLY A 266 3.24 4.90 -20.27
C GLY A 266 2.46 3.76 -20.92
N CYS A 267 1.12 3.85 -20.91
CA CYS A 267 0.23 2.79 -21.41
C CYS A 267 -0.90 3.28 -22.32
N GLY A 268 -0.99 4.57 -22.63
CA GLY A 268 -2.03 5.13 -23.51
C GLY A 268 -3.38 5.37 -22.84
N LEU A 269 -3.58 4.86 -21.61
CA LEU A 269 -4.80 5.08 -20.84
C LEU A 269 -4.83 6.49 -20.24
N LYS A 270 -6.00 7.11 -20.23
CA LYS A 270 -6.22 8.48 -19.74
C LYS A 270 -7.26 8.48 -18.61
N PRO A 271 -6.93 7.96 -17.42
CA PRO A 271 -7.81 8.13 -16.27
C PRO A 271 -7.92 9.63 -15.95
N ASP A 272 -9.05 10.04 -15.38
CA ASP A 272 -9.25 11.39 -14.85
C ASP A 272 -9.26 11.32 -13.33
N PHE A 273 -8.45 12.13 -12.65
CA PHE A 273 -8.34 12.21 -11.19
C PHE A 273 -8.78 13.57 -10.63
N SER A 274 -9.46 14.41 -11.42
CA SER A 274 -9.95 15.73 -10.99
C SER A 274 -10.94 15.66 -9.81
N ASP A 275 -11.65 14.54 -9.70
CA ASP A 275 -12.57 14.23 -8.61
C ASP A 275 -11.90 13.57 -7.39
N CYS A 276 -10.58 13.37 -7.40
CA CYS A 276 -9.88 12.75 -6.28
C CYS A 276 -10.03 13.63 -5.03
N ARG A 277 -10.47 13.00 -3.93
CA ARG A 277 -10.64 13.66 -2.64
C ARG A 277 -9.99 12.84 -1.54
N ALA A 278 -9.27 13.52 -0.66
CA ALA A 278 -8.67 12.87 0.49
C ALA A 278 -9.81 12.60 1.48
N PRO A 279 -9.96 11.37 2.02
CA PRO A 279 -10.83 11.20 3.17
C PRO A 279 -10.35 12.11 4.29
N THR A 280 -11.29 12.64 5.08
CA THR A 280 -10.96 13.41 6.28
C THR A 280 -9.93 12.62 7.09
N PRO A 281 -8.79 13.24 7.50
CA PRO A 281 -7.82 12.57 8.33
C PRO A 281 -8.52 11.91 9.51
N HIS A 282 -8.07 10.71 9.89
CA HIS A 282 -8.56 10.12 11.13
C HIS A 282 -8.17 11.08 12.26
N GLY A 283 -9.15 11.82 12.77
CA GLY A 283 -8.96 12.78 13.85
C GLY A 283 -8.37 12.06 15.06
N VAL A 284 -7.61 12.80 15.87
CA VAL A 284 -6.79 12.36 17.00
C VAL A 284 -5.38 11.90 16.58
N ALA A 285 -4.38 12.29 17.39
CA ALA A 285 -3.07 11.69 17.36
C ALA A 285 -3.21 10.16 17.40
N PRO A 286 -2.38 9.38 16.66
CA PRO A 286 -2.45 7.93 16.70
C PRO A 286 -2.44 7.42 18.15
N PRO A 287 -3.17 6.35 18.51
CA PRO A 287 -3.25 5.84 19.89
C PRO A 287 -1.95 5.13 20.34
N ILE A 288 -0.82 5.52 19.75
CA ILE A 288 0.51 4.95 19.93
C ILE A 288 1.57 6.06 19.80
N ALA A 289 2.73 5.86 20.41
CA ALA A 289 3.93 6.63 20.13
C ALA A 289 4.53 6.25 18.77
N TRP A 290 3.82 6.56 17.68
CA TRP A 290 4.08 6.04 16.33
C TRP A 290 5.51 6.32 15.84
N ARG A 291 6.09 7.49 16.18
CA ARG A 291 7.48 7.82 15.82
C ARG A 291 8.48 6.84 16.45
N LYS A 292 8.31 6.55 17.75
CA LYS A 292 9.13 5.57 18.46
C LYS A 292 8.96 4.19 17.84
N ALA A 293 7.71 3.78 17.61
CA ALA A 293 7.42 2.48 17.00
C ALA A 293 8.02 2.35 15.59
N ALA A 294 7.97 3.41 14.78
CA ALA A 294 8.53 3.43 13.43
C ALA A 294 10.05 3.29 13.44
N ARG A 295 10.74 4.04 14.32
CA ARG A 295 12.20 3.90 14.50
C ARG A 295 12.57 2.48 14.93
N SER A 296 11.85 1.91 15.90
CA SER A 296 12.10 0.53 16.35
C SER A 296 11.92 -0.51 15.24
N VAL A 297 10.95 -0.32 14.33
CA VAL A 297 10.80 -1.24 13.17
C VAL A 297 11.96 -1.07 12.19
N VAL A 298 12.30 0.16 11.81
CA VAL A 298 13.42 0.43 10.88
C VAL A 298 14.74 -0.10 11.43
N GLU A 299 14.98 0.09 12.73
CA GLU A 299 16.15 -0.46 13.44
C GLU A 299 16.11 -2.00 13.47
N ALA A 300 14.98 -2.59 13.84
CA ALA A 300 14.83 -4.05 13.87
C ALA A 300 15.08 -4.68 12.51
N MET A 301 14.67 -4.01 11.44
CA MET A 301 14.87 -4.47 10.07
C MET A 301 16.22 -4.07 9.46
N GLY A 302 17.08 -3.32 10.17
CA GLY A 302 18.34 -2.83 9.61
C GLY A 302 18.16 -1.88 8.41
N LEU A 303 17.01 -1.22 8.29
CA LEU A 303 16.63 -0.43 7.11
C LEU A 303 17.05 1.06 7.18
N HIS A 304 17.92 1.44 8.11
CA HIS A 304 18.28 2.85 8.29
C HIS A 304 18.80 3.48 6.98
N GLN A 305 19.74 2.83 6.29
CA GLN A 305 20.27 3.34 5.02
C GLN A 305 19.23 3.38 3.90
N ALA A 306 18.37 2.36 3.82
CA ALA A 306 17.31 2.31 2.80
C ALA A 306 16.23 3.39 2.98
N ILE A 307 16.10 3.96 4.19
CA ILE A 307 15.03 4.91 4.53
C ILE A 307 15.53 6.34 4.71
N VAL A 308 16.70 6.55 5.32
CA VAL A 308 17.28 7.88 5.57
C VAL A 308 18.70 8.05 5.03
N GLY A 309 19.25 7.04 4.36
CA GLY A 309 20.54 7.14 3.70
C GLY A 309 20.47 7.95 2.39
N PRO A 310 21.63 8.23 1.78
CA PRO A 310 21.72 9.04 0.56
C PRO A 310 20.95 8.42 -0.62
N ASP A 311 20.89 7.09 -0.69
CA ASP A 311 20.21 6.35 -1.75
C ASP A 311 18.77 5.96 -1.39
N ALA A 312 18.23 6.49 -0.29
CA ALA A 312 16.86 6.21 0.12
C ALA A 312 15.86 6.66 -0.95
N HIS A 313 14.90 5.79 -1.30
CA HIS A 313 13.91 6.14 -2.30
C HIS A 313 13.12 7.39 -1.84
N PRO A 314 13.01 8.46 -2.65
CA PRO A 314 12.50 9.76 -2.18
C PRO A 314 11.10 9.70 -1.54
N ILE A 315 10.22 8.82 -2.05
CA ILE A 315 8.89 8.63 -1.47
C ILE A 315 8.96 8.05 -0.05
N LEU A 316 9.81 7.04 0.20
CA LEU A 316 9.90 6.39 1.51
C LEU A 316 10.53 7.34 2.52
N PHE A 317 11.60 8.04 2.11
CA PHE A 317 12.19 9.10 2.91
C PHE A 317 11.13 10.13 3.31
N ARG A 318 10.37 10.68 2.34
CA ARG A 318 9.33 11.69 2.64
C ARG A 318 8.26 11.18 3.60
N LYS A 319 7.79 9.94 3.43
CA LYS A 319 6.74 9.34 4.28
C LYS A 319 7.23 9.04 5.70
N LEU A 320 8.52 8.76 5.89
CA LEU A 320 9.08 8.40 7.19
C LEU A 320 9.89 9.50 7.86
N ALA A 321 10.30 10.54 7.14
CA ALA A 321 11.04 11.68 7.67
C ALA A 321 10.41 12.26 8.94
N PRO A 322 9.07 12.39 9.09
CA PRO A 322 8.50 12.91 10.33
C PRO A 322 8.68 11.99 11.55
N ALA A 323 9.03 10.70 11.37
CA ALA A 323 9.42 9.79 12.45
C ALA A 323 10.88 9.98 12.91
N PHE A 324 11.73 10.46 12.00
CA PHE A 324 13.18 10.64 12.22
C PHE A 324 13.57 12.10 12.46
N ALA A 325 12.68 13.06 12.19
CA ALA A 325 12.86 14.44 12.59
C ALA A 325 13.10 14.51 14.10
N ALA A 326 14.18 15.19 14.50
CA ALA A 326 14.44 15.48 15.90
C ALA A 326 13.19 16.13 16.51
N LEU A 327 12.75 15.64 17.67
CA LEU A 327 11.68 16.29 18.41
C LEU A 327 12.13 17.75 18.68
N PRO A 328 11.27 18.77 18.49
CA PRO A 328 11.51 20.02 19.17
C PRO A 328 11.62 19.71 20.68
N PRO A 329 12.60 20.27 21.39
CA PRO A 329 12.85 19.89 22.76
C PRO A 329 11.75 20.42 23.68
N SER A 330 10.65 19.68 23.81
CA SER A 330 9.67 19.88 24.88
C SER A 330 10.14 19.32 26.23
N GLN A 331 11.45 19.09 26.37
CA GLN A 331 12.15 18.73 27.62
C GLN A 331 13.49 19.47 27.77
N ALA A 332 13.61 20.70 27.25
CA ALA A 332 14.76 21.52 27.60
C ALA A 332 14.55 22.19 28.97
N GLY A 333 15.48 21.97 29.89
CA GLY A 333 15.48 22.56 31.23
C GLY A 333 15.49 24.10 31.20
N PRO A 334 15.24 24.74 32.36
CA PRO A 334 14.96 26.18 32.48
C PRO A 334 16.00 27.12 31.84
N LEU A 335 17.26 26.68 31.68
CA LEU A 335 18.31 27.46 31.04
C LEU A 335 18.12 27.68 29.53
N ALA A 336 17.38 26.80 28.84
CA ALA A 336 17.07 26.99 27.41
C ALA A 336 16.01 28.08 27.17
N ARG A 337 15.22 28.45 28.19
CA ARG A 337 14.19 29.50 28.07
C ARG A 337 14.78 30.92 28.00
N MET A 338 16.00 31.14 28.48
CA MET A 338 16.64 32.47 28.47
C MET A 338 17.28 32.81 27.11
N GLY A 339 17.59 31.82 26.27
CA GLY A 339 18.18 32.06 24.95
C GLY A 339 17.18 32.58 23.91
N GLU A 340 15.91 32.16 23.99
CA GLU A 340 14.87 32.56 23.02
C GLU A 340 14.30 33.96 23.27
N THR A 341 14.34 34.46 24.52
CA THR A 341 13.82 35.80 24.84
C THR A 341 14.73 36.93 24.33
N LEU A 342 16.03 36.67 24.15
CA LEU A 342 16.98 37.64 23.60
C LEU A 342 17.15 37.52 22.08
N GLY A 343 16.97 36.33 21.50
CA GLY A 343 17.02 36.12 20.05
C GLY A 343 15.78 36.62 19.29
N GLY A 344 14.64 36.73 19.96
CA GLY A 344 13.36 37.12 19.34
C GLY A 344 13.15 38.63 19.13
N LEU A 345 13.99 39.50 19.68
CA LEU A 345 13.82 40.97 19.59
C LEU A 345 14.67 41.64 18.50
N ALA A 346 15.59 40.92 17.86
CA ALA A 346 16.33 41.43 16.71
C ALA A 346 15.71 40.94 15.39
N GLY A 347 14.58 41.54 15.01
CA GLY A 347 13.96 41.32 13.71
C GLY A 347 14.94 41.59 12.55
N GLY A 348 14.84 40.78 11.49
CA GLY A 348 15.79 40.66 10.37
C GLY A 348 16.18 41.95 9.62
N ALA A 349 15.61 43.11 9.95
CA ALA A 349 16.06 44.41 9.48
C ALA A 349 17.41 44.86 10.09
N ALA A 350 17.76 44.40 11.30
CA ALA A 350 19.04 44.73 11.94
C ALA A 350 20.21 43.95 11.32
N LEU A 351 19.99 42.69 10.97
CA LEU A 351 21.00 41.83 10.34
C LEU A 351 21.39 42.32 8.93
N ALA A 352 20.40 42.84 8.17
CA ALA A 352 20.64 43.41 6.84
C ALA A 352 21.48 44.70 6.89
N ARG A 353 21.33 45.53 7.94
CA ARG A 353 22.14 46.75 8.12
C ARG A 353 23.57 46.45 8.57
N LEU A 354 23.78 45.37 9.32
CA LEU A 354 25.13 44.95 9.75
C LEU A 354 25.95 44.40 8.58
N GLN A 355 25.33 43.61 7.70
CA GLN A 355 26.00 43.06 6.51
C GLN A 355 26.37 44.13 5.47
N ALA A 356 25.61 45.23 5.38
CA ALA A 356 25.92 46.34 4.48
C ALA A 356 27.12 47.19 4.96
N ARG A 357 27.38 47.27 6.27
CA ARG A 357 28.53 47.99 6.83
C ARG A 357 29.85 47.22 6.73
N LEU A 358 29.81 45.90 6.83
CA LEU A 358 31.00 45.05 6.70
C LEU A 358 31.49 44.87 5.26
N LYS A 359 30.69 45.23 4.25
CA LYS A 359 31.10 45.24 2.83
C LYS A 359 31.72 46.57 2.36
N ARG A 360 31.85 47.57 3.24
CA ARG A 360 32.44 48.88 2.93
C ARG A 360 33.60 49.25 3.87
N ALA A 361 34.19 48.28 4.56
CA ALA A 361 35.40 48.45 5.36
C ALA A 361 36.59 47.78 4.67
#